data_AF-A0A4R4LQ74-F1
#
_entry.id   AF-A0A4R4LQ74-F1
#
_cell.length_a   1.000
_cell.length_b   1.000
_cell.length_c   1.000
_cell.angle_alpha   90.00
_cell.angle_beta   90.00
_cell.angle_gamma   90.00
#
_symmetry.space_group_name_H-M   'P 1'
#
loop_
_entity.id
_entity.type
_entity.pdbx_description
1 polymer ?
#
loop_
_entity_poly.entity_id
_entity_poly.type
_entity_poly.pdbx_seq_one_letter_code
_entity_poly.pdbx_strand_id
1 'polypeptide(L)'
;MNLNQLRNRGDLQKKSTFAFLGVGIVVGCVYLSQPLWWYATGTSTKAVVERCVDPGRQPLSCTGRWTLPNGREARGKVAGAGNGDVGRTVQVRASTSHAAKLTLRLISGPLIMLLVITVLAYTSYRQRTRARAERGQAPSS
;
A
#
# COMPACT_ATOMS: atom_id res chain seq x y z
N MET A 1 -14.85 -36.66 -24.74
CA MET A 1 -14.70 -35.38 -24.00
C MET A 1 -13.67 -34.53 -24.73
N ASN A 2 -14.00 -33.31 -25.15
CA ASN A 2 -13.34 -32.62 -26.27
C ASN A 2 -12.17 -31.72 -25.79
N LEU A 3 -10.96 -31.89 -26.34
CA LEU A 3 -9.73 -31.17 -25.94
C LEU A 3 -9.87 -29.64 -26.04
N ASN A 4 -10.69 -29.14 -26.96
CA ASN A 4 -10.98 -27.72 -27.11
C ASN A 4 -11.76 -27.12 -25.92
N GLN A 5 -12.54 -27.91 -25.18
CA GLN A 5 -13.22 -27.42 -23.98
C GLN A 5 -12.29 -27.27 -22.76
N LEU A 6 -11.27 -28.12 -22.64
CA LEU A 6 -10.28 -28.03 -21.55
C LEU A 6 -9.37 -26.80 -21.73
N ARG A 7 -8.98 -26.49 -22.97
CA ARG A 7 -8.16 -25.31 -23.30
C ARG A 7 -8.89 -23.99 -23.00
N ASN A 8 -10.19 -23.92 -23.28
CA ASN A 8 -10.99 -22.70 -23.09
C ASN A 8 -11.23 -22.37 -21.60
N ARG A 9 -11.38 -23.40 -20.74
CA ARG A 9 -11.50 -23.19 -19.28
C ARG A 9 -10.22 -22.60 -18.68
N GLY A 10 -9.05 -23.05 -19.15
CA GLY A 10 -7.75 -22.55 -18.66
C GLY A 10 -7.50 -21.07 -18.98
N ASP A 11 -7.90 -20.61 -20.18
CA ASP A 11 -7.72 -19.20 -20.57
C ASP A 11 -8.69 -18.26 -19.84
N LEU A 12 -9.93 -18.70 -19.60
CA LEU A 12 -10.90 -17.92 -18.83
C LEU A 12 -10.45 -17.75 -17.37
N GLN A 13 -9.93 -18.82 -16.77
CA GLN A 13 -9.45 -18.81 -15.38
C GLN A 13 -8.22 -17.92 -15.23
N LYS A 14 -7.28 -17.93 -16.20
CA LYS A 14 -6.13 -17.01 -16.21
C LYS A 14 -6.55 -15.55 -16.32
N LYS A 15 -7.45 -15.20 -17.26
CA LYS A 15 -7.96 -13.83 -17.43
C LYS A 15 -8.66 -13.31 -16.17
N SER A 16 -9.48 -14.16 -15.54
CA SER A 16 -10.14 -13.86 -14.26
C SER A 16 -9.12 -13.55 -13.16
N THR A 17 -8.11 -14.40 -12.96
CA THR A 17 -7.09 -14.19 -11.92
C THR A 17 -6.33 -12.88 -12.12
N PHE A 18 -5.95 -12.53 -13.35
CA PHE A 18 -5.30 -11.24 -13.64
C PHE A 18 -6.20 -10.04 -13.35
N ALA A 19 -7.50 -10.13 -13.65
CA ALA A 19 -8.46 -9.07 -13.35
C ALA A 19 -8.59 -8.84 -11.83
N PHE A 20 -8.73 -9.90 -11.04
CA PHE A 20 -8.80 -9.79 -9.58
C PHE A 20 -7.50 -9.26 -8.97
N LEU A 21 -6.35 -9.68 -9.49
CA LEU A 21 -5.05 -9.17 -9.04
C LEU A 21 -4.92 -7.67 -9.34
N GLY A 22 -5.34 -7.24 -10.54
CA GLY A 22 -5.35 -5.82 -10.92
C GLY A 22 -6.23 -4.97 -10.02
N VAL A 23 -7.45 -5.42 -9.72
CA VAL A 23 -8.36 -4.73 -8.79
C VAL A 23 -7.78 -4.67 -7.39
N GLY A 24 -7.22 -5.78 -6.88
CA GLY A 24 -6.58 -5.83 -5.57
C GLY A 24 -5.40 -4.85 -5.44
N ILE A 25 -4.61 -4.70 -6.51
CA ILE A 25 -3.52 -3.73 -6.58
C ILE A 25 -4.06 -2.29 -6.50
N VAL A 26 -5.08 -1.95 -7.29
CA VAL A 26 -5.67 -0.60 -7.29
C VAL A 26 -6.24 -0.25 -5.91
N VAL A 27 -7.02 -1.16 -5.31
CA VAL A 27 -7.58 -0.97 -3.97
C VAL A 27 -6.49 -0.82 -2.92
N GLY A 28 -5.45 -1.66 -2.98
CA GLY A 28 -4.29 -1.57 -2.08
C GLY A 28 -3.55 -0.24 -2.19
N CYS A 29 -3.34 0.26 -3.42
CA CYS A 29 -2.72 1.56 -3.66
C CYS A 29 -3.54 2.71 -3.09
N VAL A 30 -4.86 2.71 -3.27
CA VAL A 30 -5.75 3.76 -2.72
C VAL A 30 -5.72 3.76 -1.19
N TYR A 31 -5.72 2.58 -0.57
CA TYR A 31 -5.72 2.48 0.89
C TYR A 31 -4.39 2.92 1.52
N LEU A 32 -3.26 2.67 0.83
CA LEU A 32 -1.93 3.05 1.28
C LEU A 32 -1.57 4.50 0.94
N SER A 33 -2.15 5.09 -0.11
CA SER A 33 -1.83 6.45 -0.55
C SER A 33 -2.38 7.52 0.40
N GLN A 34 -3.52 7.28 1.04
CA GLN A 34 -4.15 8.26 1.93
C GLN A 34 -3.26 8.71 3.10
N PRO A 35 -2.67 7.81 3.93
CA PRO A 35 -1.77 8.21 5.00
C PRO A 35 -0.43 8.80 4.48
N LEU A 36 0.05 8.34 3.33
CA LEU A 36 1.23 8.93 2.69
C LEU A 36 0.95 10.36 2.22
N TRP A 37 -0.22 10.59 1.66
CA TRP A 37 -0.68 11.90 1.21
C TRP A 37 -0.78 12.87 2.39
N TRP A 38 -1.39 12.44 3.49
CA TRP A 38 -1.44 13.21 4.74
C TRP A 38 -0.06 13.60 5.26
N TYR A 39 0.90 12.67 5.18
CA TYR A 39 2.28 12.97 5.54
C TYR A 39 2.92 13.96 4.56
N ALA A 40 2.70 13.80 3.25
CA ALA A 40 3.28 14.69 2.23
C ALA A 40 2.77 16.13 2.35
N THR A 41 1.45 16.32 2.52
CA THR A 41 0.81 17.65 2.57
C THR A 41 0.77 18.27 3.96
N GLY A 42 1.02 17.49 5.00
CA GLY A 42 0.98 17.96 6.38
C GLY A 42 2.15 18.88 6.72
N THR A 43 1.89 19.83 7.62
CA THR A 43 2.93 20.70 8.19
C THR A 43 3.63 20.01 9.34
N SER A 44 4.96 20.16 9.43
CA SER A 44 5.75 19.54 10.52
C SER A 44 5.37 20.18 11.86
N THR A 45 4.89 19.37 12.79
CA THR A 45 4.52 19.82 14.14
C THR A 45 4.67 18.67 15.15
N LYS A 46 4.39 18.97 16.42
CA LYS A 46 4.36 18.00 17.51
C LYS A 46 2.91 17.69 17.86
N ALA A 47 2.57 16.41 17.94
CA ALA A 47 1.28 15.95 18.42
C ALA A 47 1.43 15.22 19.75
N VAL A 48 0.52 15.47 20.67
CA VAL A 48 0.34 14.65 21.87
C VAL A 48 -0.69 13.57 21.54
N VAL A 49 -0.27 12.31 21.62
CA VAL A 49 -1.18 11.18 21.41
C VAL A 49 -1.99 10.97 22.69
N GLU A 50 -3.31 11.06 22.59
CA GLU A 50 -4.20 11.00 23.76
C GLU A 50 -4.72 9.59 24.01
N ARG A 51 -5.08 8.88 22.93
CA ARG A 51 -5.69 7.57 23.02
C ARG A 51 -5.37 6.77 21.77
N CYS A 52 -5.10 5.48 21.95
CA CYS A 52 -5.09 4.51 20.88
C CYS A 52 -6.17 3.47 21.17
N VAL A 53 -6.94 3.12 20.14
CA VAL A 53 -7.92 2.05 20.18
C VAL A 53 -7.37 0.93 19.31
N ASP A 54 -7.18 -0.24 19.92
CA ASP A 54 -6.83 -1.47 19.23
C ASP A 54 -8.09 -2.32 19.03
N PRO A 55 -8.72 -2.27 17.85
CA PRO A 55 -9.87 -3.11 17.51
C PRO A 55 -9.48 -4.58 17.23
N GLY A 56 -8.22 -4.97 17.37
CA GLY A 56 -7.72 -6.34 17.19
C GLY A 56 -7.57 -6.77 15.72
N ARG A 57 -8.61 -6.61 14.89
CA ARG A 57 -8.59 -6.98 13.45
C ARG A 57 -8.33 -5.81 12.50
N GLN A 58 -8.44 -4.57 12.98
CA GLN A 58 -8.20 -3.38 12.16
C GLN A 58 -6.89 -2.70 12.59
N PRO A 59 -6.27 -1.91 11.70
CA PRO A 59 -5.08 -1.14 12.06
C PRO A 59 -5.38 -0.24 13.26
N LEU A 60 -4.45 -0.25 14.23
CA LEU A 60 -4.50 0.57 15.44
C LEU A 60 -4.86 2.02 15.08
N SER A 61 -5.91 2.55 15.70
CA SER A 61 -6.36 3.92 15.47
C SER A 61 -6.04 4.78 16.67
N CYS A 62 -5.11 5.71 16.50
CA CYS A 62 -4.74 6.66 17.55
C CYS A 62 -5.33 8.04 17.26
N THR A 63 -5.74 8.73 18.32
CA THR A 63 -6.18 10.13 18.30
C THR A 63 -5.25 10.97 19.15
N GLY A 64 -5.05 12.21 18.75
CA GLY A 64 -4.21 13.16 19.47
C GLY A 64 -4.56 14.59 19.12
N ARG A 65 -3.85 15.50 19.78
CA ARG A 65 -3.95 16.94 19.57
C ARG A 65 -2.61 17.54 19.18
N TRP A 66 -2.62 18.58 18.37
CA TRP A 66 -1.42 19.27 17.90
C TRP A 66 -1.72 20.74 17.65
N THR A 67 -0.67 21.55 17.61
CA THR A 67 -0.77 22.98 17.30
C THR A 67 -0.39 23.21 15.84
N LEU A 68 -1.26 23.87 15.10
CA LEU A 68 -1.01 24.29 13.73
C LEU A 68 -0.08 25.53 13.70
N PRO A 69 0.55 25.84 12.55
CA PRO A 69 1.43 27.01 12.43
C PRO A 69 0.75 28.35 12.74
N ASN A 70 -0.57 28.42 12.62
CA ASN A 70 -1.38 29.60 12.99
C ASN A 70 -1.71 29.69 14.49
N GLY A 71 -1.12 28.82 15.32
CA GLY A 71 -1.34 28.78 16.77
C GLY A 71 -2.63 28.08 17.20
N ARG A 72 -3.50 27.66 16.26
CA ARG A 72 -4.74 26.96 16.61
C ARG A 72 -4.43 25.52 17.03
N GLU A 73 -5.07 25.08 18.12
CA GLU A 73 -5.11 23.67 18.44
C GLU A 73 -6.05 22.93 17.48
N ALA A 74 -5.59 21.79 17.01
CA ALA A 74 -6.35 20.84 16.20
C ALA A 74 -6.28 19.46 16.86
N ARG A 75 -7.30 18.64 16.59
CA ARG A 75 -7.45 17.30 17.16
C ARG A 75 -7.96 16.35 16.10
N GLY A 76 -7.48 15.12 16.11
CA GLY A 76 -7.93 14.12 15.17
C GLY A 76 -7.09 12.85 15.19
N LYS A 77 -7.14 12.10 14.09
CA LYS A 77 -6.42 10.84 13.95
C LYS A 77 -4.92 11.08 13.74
N VAL A 78 -4.09 10.29 14.42
CA VAL A 78 -2.64 10.28 14.29
C VAL A 78 -2.23 8.93 13.68
N ALA A 79 -2.07 8.91 12.35
CA ALA A 79 -1.64 7.72 11.63
C ALA A 79 -0.19 7.36 11.98
N GLY A 80 0.09 6.06 12.15
CA GLY A 80 1.43 5.56 12.48
C GLY A 80 1.81 5.67 13.97
N ALA A 81 1.00 6.29 14.83
CA ALA A 81 1.20 6.22 16.27
C ALA A 81 0.87 4.83 16.83
N GLY A 82 1.54 4.45 17.92
CA GLY A 82 1.38 3.18 18.63
C GLY A 82 0.86 3.34 20.06
N ASN A 83 0.46 2.23 20.70
CA ASN A 83 0.09 2.22 22.12
C ASN A 83 1.20 2.78 23.03
N GLY A 84 2.47 2.58 22.66
CA GLY A 84 3.62 3.15 23.39
C GLY A 84 3.83 4.66 23.22
N ASP A 85 3.08 5.31 22.32
CA ASP A 85 3.12 6.76 22.11
C ASP A 85 2.05 7.49 22.94
N VAL A 86 1.09 6.78 23.57
CA VAL A 86 0.00 7.39 24.36
C VAL A 86 0.57 8.21 25.52
N GLY A 87 0.09 9.44 25.67
CA GLY A 87 0.58 10.43 26.64
C GLY A 87 1.91 11.09 26.25
N ARG A 88 2.51 10.72 25.13
CA ARG A 88 3.80 11.27 24.66
C ARG A 88 3.60 12.25 23.52
N THR A 89 4.54 13.18 23.43
CA THR A 89 4.66 14.09 22.31
C THR A 89 5.51 13.46 21.21
N VAL A 90 4.95 13.35 20.01
CA VAL A 90 5.63 12.76 18.84
C VAL A 90 5.72 13.77 17.71
N GLN A 91 6.80 13.69 16.92
CA GLN A 91 6.88 14.45 15.67
C GLN A 91 5.94 13.86 14.63
N VAL A 92 5.14 14.73 14.03
CA VAL A 92 4.16 14.37 13.00
C VAL A 92 4.16 15.42 11.91
N ARG A 93 3.60 15.06 10.76
CA ARG A 93 3.08 16.03 9.81
C ARG A 93 1.57 16.08 9.93
N ALA A 94 1.04 17.28 10.22
CA ALA A 94 -0.35 17.46 10.58
C ALA A 94 -1.06 18.52 9.74
N SER A 95 -2.38 18.36 9.66
CA SER A 95 -3.36 19.24 9.04
C SER A 95 -4.47 19.52 10.05
N THR A 96 -5.55 20.17 9.64
CA THR A 96 -6.67 20.53 10.53
C THR A 96 -7.41 19.32 11.11
N SER A 97 -7.44 18.19 10.40
CA SER A 97 -8.24 17.01 10.79
C SER A 97 -7.44 15.73 11.04
N HIS A 98 -6.17 15.70 10.64
CA HIS A 98 -5.35 14.50 10.67
C HIS A 98 -3.87 14.82 10.86
N ALA A 99 -3.14 13.86 11.41
CA ALA A 99 -1.70 13.87 11.53
C ALA A 99 -1.12 12.50 11.16
N ALA A 100 0.12 12.47 10.67
CA ALA A 100 0.83 11.25 10.33
C ALA A 100 2.26 11.27 10.89
N LYS A 101 2.64 10.18 11.56
CA LYS A 101 4.01 9.90 12.02
C LYS A 101 4.70 9.02 10.97
N LEU A 102 5.91 9.40 10.58
CA LEU A 102 6.72 8.54 9.74
C LEU A 102 7.09 7.29 10.53
N THR A 103 6.57 6.14 10.12
CA THR A 103 6.88 4.85 10.72
C THR A 103 7.14 3.82 9.64
N LEU A 104 7.91 2.79 9.98
CA LEU A 104 8.17 1.67 9.08
C LEU A 104 6.87 1.02 8.61
N ARG A 105 5.82 0.99 9.44
CA ARG A 105 4.49 0.52 9.05
C ARG A 105 3.90 1.30 7.89
N LEU A 106 4.05 2.63 7.87
CA LEU A 106 3.59 3.49 6.78
C LEU A 106 4.31 3.17 5.46
N ILE A 107 5.60 2.86 5.53
CA ILE A 107 6.47 2.64 4.37
C ILE A 107 6.39 1.18 3.88
N SER A 108 6.20 0.22 4.78
CA SER A 108 6.26 -1.21 4.48
C SER A 108 5.23 -1.66 3.44
N GLY A 109 4.00 -1.14 3.50
CA GLY A 109 2.94 -1.48 2.54
C GLY A 109 3.33 -1.13 1.10
N PRO A 110 3.64 0.15 0.80
CA PRO A 110 4.11 0.57 -0.52
C PRO A 110 5.33 -0.21 -0.99
N LEU A 111 6.28 -0.49 -0.09
CA LEU A 111 7.55 -1.15 -0.41
C LEU A 111 7.33 -2.63 -0.79
N ILE A 112 6.47 -3.35 -0.06
CA ILE A 112 6.06 -4.72 -0.40
C ILE A 112 5.33 -4.74 -1.76
N MET A 113 4.43 -3.79 -1.99
CA MET A 113 3.72 -3.66 -3.25
C MET A 113 4.67 -3.49 -4.45
N LEU A 114 5.62 -2.56 -4.31
CA LEU A 114 6.62 -2.28 -5.34
C LEU A 114 7.50 -3.51 -5.59
N LEU A 115 7.85 -4.26 -4.54
CA LEU A 115 8.57 -5.52 -4.65
C LEU A 115 7.77 -6.59 -5.39
N VAL A 116 6.47 -6.76 -5.10
CA VAL A 116 5.60 -7.71 -5.82
C VAL A 116 5.49 -7.34 -7.30
N ILE A 117 5.26 -6.07 -7.61
CA ILE A 117 5.19 -5.58 -9.00
C ILE A 117 6.51 -5.85 -9.73
N THR A 118 7.65 -5.59 -9.08
CA THR A 118 8.98 -5.81 -9.66
C THR A 118 9.23 -7.29 -9.95
N VAL A 119 8.86 -8.20 -9.03
CA VAL A 119 8.98 -9.65 -9.23
C VAL A 119 8.09 -10.14 -10.38
N LEU A 120 6.84 -9.66 -10.47
CA LEU A 120 5.92 -10.02 -11.55
C LEU A 120 6.40 -9.50 -12.91
N ALA A 121 6.91 -8.26 -12.96
CA ALA A 121 7.49 -7.69 -14.17
C ALA A 121 8.74 -8.46 -14.61
N TYR A 122 9.64 -8.79 -13.67
CA TYR A 122 10.87 -9.53 -13.94
C TYR A 122 10.59 -10.95 -14.46
N THR A 123 9.67 -11.68 -13.82
CA THR A 123 9.28 -13.03 -14.25
C THR A 123 8.63 -13.01 -15.64
N SER A 124 7.76 -12.04 -15.91
CA SER A 124 7.13 -11.85 -17.23
C SER A 124 8.16 -11.52 -18.31
N TYR A 125 9.12 -10.65 -17.99
CA TYR A 125 10.23 -10.32 -18.88
C TYR A 125 11.07 -11.56 -19.20
N ARG A 126 11.45 -12.34 -18.18
CA ARG A 126 12.24 -13.57 -18.34
C ARG A 126 11.51 -14.64 -19.15
N GLN A 127 10.20 -14.78 -18.99
CA GLN A 127 9.42 -15.72 -19.80
C GLN A 127 9.38 -15.30 -21.27
N ARG A 128 9.22 -13.99 -21.54
CA ARG A 128 9.21 -13.46 -22.91
C ARG A 128 10.56 -13.61 -23.59
N THR A 129 11.67 -13.42 -22.89
CA THR A 129 13.00 -13.59 -23.48
C THR A 129 13.27 -15.05 -23.83
N ARG A 130 12.89 -16.00 -22.97
CA ARG A 130 12.98 -17.45 -23.27
C ARG A 130 12.14 -17.84 -24.49
N ALA A 131 10.88 -17.41 -24.54
CA ALA A 131 10.00 -17.72 -25.66
C ALA A 131 10.50 -17.13 -27.00
N ARG A 132 11.22 -16.00 -26.98
CA ARG A 132 11.87 -15.44 -28.18
C ARG A 132 13.10 -16.23 -28.59
N ALA A 133 13.91 -16.69 -27.64
CA ALA A 133 15.07 -17.53 -27.92
C ALA A 133 14.66 -18.85 -28.58
N GLU A 134 13.60 -19.50 -28.09
CA GLU A 134 13.07 -20.74 -28.67
C GLU A 134 12.52 -20.55 -30.10
N ARG A 135 11.88 -19.41 -30.38
CA ARG A 135 11.38 -19.10 -31.74
C ARG A 135 12.48 -18.73 -32.73
N GLY A 136 13.56 -18.10 -32.26
CA GLY A 136 14.72 -17.76 -33.10
C GLY A 136 15.57 -18.98 -33.50
N GLN A 137 15.41 -20.11 -32.80
CA GLN A 137 16.06 -21.38 -33.12
C GLN A 137 15.19 -22.31 -33.97
N ALA A 138 13.97 -21.92 -34.34
CA ALA A 138 13.15 -22.72 -35.25
C ALA A 138 13.85 -22.74 -36.63
N PRO A 139 14.33 -23.90 -37.10
CA PRO A 139 15.03 -23.98 -38.38
C PRO A 139 14.06 -23.61 -39.51
N SER A 140 14.47 -22.67 -40.36
CA SER A 140 13.78 -22.35 -41.61
C SER A 140 13.94 -23.55 -42.56
N SER A 141 12.90 -24.39 -42.63
CA SER A 141 12.74 -25.46 -43.61
C SER A 141 11.93 -24.99 -44.80
#